data_AF-A0A4V2YDL3-F1
#
_entry.id   AF-A0A4V2YDL3-F1
#
_cell.length_a   1.000
_cell.length_b   1.000
_cell.length_c   1.000
_cell.angle_alpha   90.00
_cell.angle_beta   90.00
_cell.angle_gamma   90.00
#
_symmetry.space_group_name_H-M   'P 1'
#
loop_
_entity.id
_entity.type
_entity.pdbx_description
1 polymer ?
#
loop_
_entity_poly.entity_id
_entity_poly.type
_entity_poly.pdbx_seq_one_letter_code
_entity_poly.pdbx_strand_id
1 'polypeptide(L)'
;MTALERWHVGPWTTRGSRPGEPGRTRTLDELHFDVVGLARILGRRLSGREELQVRLWQNELRPTHTRLCGVHTLADAENAQLLRDTAEKALAWLGERAPAGYEFVLTDAVELRPLLDLDADVVAVDAVVQLADAELPAARLAASHVRRSASGDWYAGDAVCNWSGPHDTADAAVTAVHEARLRLVDQLRSAGRDDLAATADRWPPVPT
;
A
#
# COMPACT_ATOMS: atom_id res chain seq x y z
N MET A 1 5.13 1.15 20.50
CA MET A 1 5.32 0.70 19.11
C MET A 1 4.01 0.93 18.40
N THR A 2 3.89 1.96 17.55
CA THR A 2 2.71 2.11 16.70
C THR A 2 2.78 1.01 15.66
N ALA A 3 1.88 0.05 15.77
CA ALA A 3 1.61 -0.84 14.64
C ALA A 3 1.29 0.05 13.44
N LEU A 4 1.76 -0.35 12.27
CA LEU A 4 1.41 0.31 11.02
C LEU A 4 -0.08 -0.03 10.79
N GLU A 5 -0.97 0.77 11.37
CA GLU A 5 -2.43 0.51 11.41
C GLU A 5 -3.12 0.83 10.08
N ARG A 6 -2.38 1.38 9.10
CA ARG A 6 -2.95 1.87 7.84
C ARG A 6 -2.19 1.33 6.66
N TRP A 7 -2.82 0.39 5.96
CA TRP A 7 -2.36 -0.08 4.67
C TRP A 7 -3.38 0.33 3.61
N HIS A 8 -2.92 0.69 2.42
CA HIS A 8 -3.78 0.84 1.26
C HIS A 8 -3.25 -0.04 0.15
N VAL A 9 -4.16 -0.67 -0.59
CA VAL A 9 -3.83 -1.45 -1.77
C VAL A 9 -3.62 -0.51 -2.96
N GLY A 10 -2.62 -0.79 -3.78
CA GLY A 10 -2.21 0.06 -4.90
C GLY A 10 -0.93 0.86 -4.63
N PRO A 11 -0.69 1.96 -5.36
CA PRO A 11 0.60 2.66 -5.35
C PRO A 11 0.81 3.51 -4.09
N TRP A 12 1.91 3.24 -3.39
CA TRP A 12 2.38 3.98 -2.20
C TRP A 12 3.37 5.10 -2.53
N THR A 13 4.00 5.02 -3.70
CA THR A 13 4.87 6.09 -4.24
C THR A 13 4.24 6.72 -5.47
N THR A 14 4.76 7.87 -5.87
CA THR A 14 4.43 8.42 -7.20
C THR A 14 4.95 7.44 -8.26
N ARG A 15 4.22 7.28 -9.37
CA ARG A 15 4.68 6.44 -10.49
C ARG A 15 5.92 7.04 -11.15
N GLY A 16 6.90 6.20 -11.40
CA GLY A 16 8.10 6.40 -12.16
C GLY A 16 7.89 6.23 -13.65
N SER A 17 8.89 6.67 -14.41
CA SER A 17 8.85 6.71 -15.86
C SER A 17 9.02 5.32 -16.45
N ARG A 18 8.15 4.99 -17.42
CA ARG A 18 8.39 3.87 -18.33
C ARG A 18 9.41 4.28 -19.39
N PRO A 19 10.22 3.36 -19.94
CA PRO A 19 11.13 3.68 -21.05
C PRO A 19 10.36 4.34 -22.20
N GLY A 20 10.68 5.60 -22.52
CA GLY A 20 10.06 6.35 -23.63
C GLY A 20 9.08 7.47 -23.25
N GLU A 21 8.80 7.71 -21.95
CA GLU A 21 7.83 8.75 -21.51
C GLU A 21 8.44 9.84 -20.60
N PRO A 22 9.24 10.79 -21.13
CA PRO A 22 9.85 11.85 -20.31
C PRO A 22 8.84 12.93 -19.87
N GLY A 23 8.97 13.40 -18.62
CA GLY A 23 8.37 14.66 -18.14
C GLY A 23 6.97 14.60 -17.51
N ARG A 24 6.45 13.40 -17.18
CA ARG A 24 5.15 13.24 -16.48
C ARG A 24 5.21 12.42 -15.18
N THR A 25 6.31 11.72 -14.95
CA THR A 25 6.49 10.68 -13.92
C THR A 25 7.91 10.72 -13.35
N ARG A 26 8.17 10.10 -12.20
CA ARG A 26 9.47 10.16 -11.51
C ARG A 26 10.63 9.59 -12.36
N THR A 27 11.84 10.15 -12.26
CA THR A 27 13.05 9.47 -12.79
C THR A 27 13.34 8.22 -11.98
N LEU A 28 14.27 7.37 -12.44
CA LEU A 28 14.66 6.17 -11.70
C LEU A 28 15.26 6.52 -10.33
N ASP A 29 16.11 7.55 -10.24
CA ASP A 29 16.70 8.00 -8.98
C ASP A 29 15.64 8.58 -8.04
N GLU A 30 14.71 9.38 -8.57
CA GLU A 30 13.60 9.90 -7.78
C GLU A 30 12.69 8.77 -7.25
N LEU A 31 12.44 7.71 -8.03
CA LEU A 31 11.70 6.53 -7.59
C LEU A 31 12.45 5.77 -6.50
N HIS A 32 13.76 5.53 -6.67
CA HIS A 32 14.59 4.91 -5.63
C HIS A 32 14.57 5.73 -4.33
N PHE A 33 14.62 7.06 -4.45
CA PHE A 33 14.52 7.96 -3.31
C PHE A 33 13.14 7.87 -2.62
N ASP A 34 12.06 7.81 -3.40
CA ASP A 34 10.69 7.60 -2.87
C ASP A 34 10.58 6.23 -2.14
N VAL A 35 11.21 5.16 -2.64
CA VAL A 35 11.25 3.83 -1.96
C VAL A 35 11.93 3.94 -0.59
N VAL A 36 13.08 4.61 -0.52
CA VAL A 36 13.79 4.85 0.74
C VAL A 36 12.94 5.70 1.69
N GLY A 37 12.28 6.74 1.15
CA GLY A 37 11.36 7.60 1.89
C GLY A 37 10.18 6.83 2.48
N LEU A 38 9.56 5.95 1.68
CA LEU A 38 8.44 5.11 2.10
C LEU A 38 8.85 4.18 3.26
N ALA A 39 9.96 3.45 3.13
CA ALA A 39 10.43 2.57 4.21
C ALA A 39 10.67 3.34 5.52
N ARG A 40 11.19 4.58 5.45
CA ARG A 40 11.37 5.45 6.62
C ARG A 40 10.04 5.91 7.22
N ILE A 41 9.07 6.33 6.39
CA ILE A 41 7.71 6.69 6.83
C ILE A 41 7.07 5.50 7.56
N LEU A 42 7.29 4.29 7.05
CA LEU A 42 6.82 3.03 7.64
C LEU A 42 7.72 2.52 8.79
N GLY A 43 8.71 3.30 9.23
CA GLY A 43 9.42 3.06 10.49
C GLY A 43 10.80 2.43 10.37
N ARG A 44 11.32 2.17 9.17
CA ARG A 44 12.72 1.76 8.99
C ARG A 44 13.64 2.85 9.53
N ARG A 45 14.44 2.50 10.54
CA ARG A 45 15.45 3.39 11.12
C ARG A 45 16.74 3.31 10.32
N LEU A 46 17.35 4.46 10.11
CA LEU A 46 18.65 4.61 9.46
C LEU A 46 19.71 4.95 10.52
N SER A 47 20.95 4.54 10.27
CA SER A 47 22.11 5.03 11.03
C SER A 47 22.37 6.51 10.73
N GLY A 48 23.17 7.17 11.58
CA GLY A 48 23.51 8.59 11.39
C GLY A 48 24.19 8.88 10.04
N ARG A 49 25.02 7.95 9.56
CA ARG A 49 25.66 8.06 8.24
C ARG A 49 24.66 7.95 7.09
N GLU A 50 23.73 7.00 7.18
CA GLU A 50 22.67 6.83 6.17
C GLU A 50 21.72 8.04 6.15
N GLU A 51 21.41 8.63 7.30
CA GLU A 51 20.61 9.85 7.38
C GLU A 51 21.29 11.05 6.69
N LEU A 52 22.61 11.20 6.87
CA LEU A 52 23.37 12.23 6.16
C LEU A 52 23.35 11.99 4.65
N GLN A 53 23.51 10.74 4.22
CA GLN A 53 23.47 10.38 2.80
C GLN A 53 22.11 10.68 2.17
N VAL A 54 21.00 10.36 2.87
CA VAL A 54 19.65 10.69 2.41
C VAL A 54 19.44 12.20 2.24
N ARG A 55 20.01 13.01 3.14
CA ARG A 55 19.95 14.48 3.01
C ARG A 55 20.73 14.99 1.80
N LEU A 56 21.86 14.37 1.46
CA LEU A 56 22.63 14.72 0.26
C LEU A 56 21.82 14.42 -1.01
N TRP A 57 21.27 13.21 -1.12
CA TRP A 57 20.37 12.86 -2.23
C TRP A 57 19.17 13.79 -2.31
N GLN A 58 18.57 14.14 -1.17
CA GLN A 58 17.44 15.07 -1.14
C GLN A 58 17.79 16.46 -1.71
N ASN A 59 19.03 16.94 -1.49
CA ASN A 59 19.47 18.22 -2.02
C ASN A 59 19.69 18.17 -3.54
N GLU A 60 20.17 17.04 -4.07
CA GLU A 60 20.45 16.87 -5.50
C GLU A 60 19.19 16.52 -6.32
N LEU A 61 18.29 15.71 -5.76
CA LEU A 61 17.08 15.22 -6.43
C LEU A 61 15.87 16.14 -6.31
N ARG A 62 15.99 17.27 -5.62
CA ARG A 62 14.86 18.19 -5.42
C ARG A 62 14.59 19.05 -6.65
N PRO A 63 13.30 19.36 -6.80
CA PRO A 63 12.89 20.68 -6.36
C PRO A 63 11.68 20.56 -5.42
N THR A 64 11.50 21.54 -4.56
CA THR A 64 10.40 21.68 -3.59
C THR A 64 8.99 21.74 -4.21
N HIS A 65 8.82 21.49 -5.51
CA HIS A 65 7.56 21.64 -6.24
C HIS A 65 7.09 20.30 -6.84
N THR A 66 5.90 19.85 -6.43
CA THR A 66 5.21 18.63 -6.90
C THR A 66 4.97 18.56 -8.43
N ARG A 67 5.19 19.67 -9.16
CA ARG A 67 5.03 19.77 -10.62
C ARG A 67 6.31 19.50 -11.43
N LEU A 68 7.43 19.25 -10.77
CA LEU A 68 8.75 19.07 -11.38
C LEU A 68 9.30 17.66 -11.16
N CYS A 69 8.42 16.66 -11.04
CA CYS A 69 8.81 15.26 -11.02
C CYS A 69 9.35 14.84 -12.41
N GLY A 70 10.34 13.95 -12.44
CA GLY A 70 10.88 13.39 -13.69
C GLY A 70 12.02 14.18 -14.31
N VAL A 71 12.67 15.06 -13.55
CA VAL A 71 13.71 15.96 -14.06
C VAL A 71 15.08 15.64 -13.48
N HIS A 72 15.15 15.11 -12.26
CA HIS A 72 16.41 15.00 -11.54
C HIS A 72 17.00 13.60 -11.56
N THR A 73 18.27 13.53 -11.88
CA THR A 73 19.11 12.33 -11.75
C THR A 73 20.39 12.74 -11.02
N LEU A 74 20.94 11.83 -10.22
CA LEU A 74 22.23 12.08 -9.57
C LEU A 74 23.32 12.17 -10.64
N ALA A 75 24.16 13.20 -10.55
CA ALA A 75 25.22 13.43 -11.53
C ALA A 75 26.38 12.42 -11.37
N ASP A 76 26.60 11.95 -10.15
CA ASP A 76 27.61 10.95 -9.82
C ASP A 76 27.04 9.54 -9.91
N ALA A 77 27.62 8.71 -10.78
CA ALA A 77 27.21 7.33 -11.01
C ALA A 77 27.40 6.43 -9.78
N GLU A 78 28.44 6.66 -8.96
CA GLU A 78 28.63 5.90 -7.72
C GLU A 78 27.54 6.24 -6.71
N ASN A 79 27.15 7.52 -6.66
CA ASN A 79 26.08 8.00 -5.80
C ASN A 79 24.70 7.46 -6.24
N ALA A 80 24.45 7.41 -7.55
CA ALA A 80 23.26 6.76 -8.14
C ALA A 80 23.20 5.26 -7.82
N GLN A 81 24.32 4.55 -7.93
CA GLN A 81 24.38 3.13 -7.58
C GLN A 81 24.12 2.92 -6.08
N LEU A 82 24.69 3.75 -5.20
CA LEU A 82 24.45 3.67 -3.76
C LEU A 82 22.97 3.90 -3.41
N LEU A 83 22.31 4.86 -4.07
CA LEU A 83 20.89 5.11 -3.90
C LEU A 83 20.06 3.88 -4.31
N ARG A 84 20.37 3.28 -5.45
CA ARG A 84 19.72 2.05 -5.92
C ARG A 84 19.87 0.91 -4.91
N ASP A 85 21.08 0.61 -4.47
CA ASP A 85 21.34 -0.47 -3.50
C ASP A 85 20.59 -0.22 -2.18
N THR A 86 20.47 1.05 -1.79
CA THR A 86 19.73 1.45 -0.59
C THR A 86 18.22 1.28 -0.77
N ALA A 87 17.69 1.57 -1.96
CA ALA A 87 16.30 1.33 -2.32
C ALA A 87 15.98 -0.16 -2.37
N GLU A 88 16.86 -1.01 -2.90
CA GLU A 88 16.70 -2.47 -2.90
C GLU A 88 16.62 -3.04 -1.46
N LYS A 89 17.49 -2.57 -0.56
CA LYS A 89 17.43 -2.92 0.88
C LYS A 89 16.15 -2.41 1.55
N ALA A 90 15.69 -1.21 1.17
CA ALA A 90 14.45 -0.65 1.69
C ALA A 90 13.24 -1.46 1.20
N LEU A 91 13.21 -1.88 -0.06
CA LEU A 91 12.16 -2.71 -0.63
C LEU A 91 12.11 -4.10 0.02
N ALA A 92 13.26 -4.75 0.22
CA ALA A 92 13.33 -6.02 0.94
C ALA A 92 12.77 -5.88 2.37
N TRP A 93 13.14 -4.80 3.07
CA TRP A 93 12.63 -4.50 4.41
C TRP A 93 11.10 -4.27 4.44
N LEU A 94 10.54 -3.65 3.39
CA LEU A 94 9.10 -3.49 3.21
C LEU A 94 8.42 -4.85 2.98
N GLY A 95 9.01 -5.70 2.14
CA GLY A 95 8.51 -7.06 1.86
C GLY A 95 8.37 -7.92 3.11
N GLU A 96 9.35 -7.87 4.03
CA GLU A 96 9.28 -8.55 5.33
C GLU A 96 8.12 -8.09 6.22
N ARG A 97 7.51 -6.94 5.92
CA ARG A 97 6.48 -6.29 6.73
C ARG A 97 5.16 -6.12 6.00
N ALA A 98 5.02 -6.71 4.81
CA ALA A 98 3.75 -6.74 4.12
C ALA A 98 2.69 -7.42 5.03
N PRO A 99 1.46 -6.89 5.09
CA PRO A 99 0.37 -7.58 5.77
C PRO A 99 0.16 -8.98 5.19
N ALA A 100 -0.30 -9.92 6.03
CA ALA A 100 -0.58 -11.28 5.59
C ALA A 100 -1.57 -11.30 4.40
N GLY A 101 -1.25 -12.05 3.36
CA GLY A 101 -2.01 -12.10 2.11
C GLY A 101 -1.68 -10.97 1.12
N TYR A 102 -0.67 -10.14 1.39
CA TYR A 102 -0.23 -9.06 0.50
C TYR A 102 1.29 -9.09 0.28
N GLU A 103 1.73 -8.42 -0.78
CA GLU A 103 3.15 -8.21 -1.10
C GLU A 103 3.43 -6.77 -1.54
N PHE A 104 4.63 -6.29 -1.24
CA PHE A 104 5.16 -5.07 -1.83
C PHE A 104 5.93 -5.41 -3.11
N VAL A 105 5.53 -4.80 -4.22
CA VAL A 105 6.21 -4.95 -5.51
C VAL A 105 6.64 -3.60 -6.05
N LEU A 106 7.85 -3.55 -6.61
CA LEU A 106 8.32 -2.39 -7.37
C LEU A 106 8.02 -2.61 -8.85
N THR A 107 7.12 -1.81 -9.40
CA THR A 107 6.84 -1.76 -10.85
C THR A 107 7.27 -0.42 -11.42
N ASP A 108 6.32 0.45 -11.80
CA ASP A 108 6.58 1.87 -11.95
C ASP A 108 6.36 2.63 -10.63
N ALA A 109 5.68 2.06 -9.64
CA ALA A 109 5.64 2.52 -8.25
C ALA A 109 5.91 1.36 -7.30
N VAL A 110 6.16 1.66 -6.02
CA VAL A 110 5.99 0.67 -4.96
C VAL A 110 4.49 0.49 -4.76
N GLU A 111 3.99 -0.71 -5.03
CA GLU A 111 2.59 -1.07 -4.83
C GLU A 111 2.46 -2.13 -3.75
N LEU A 112 1.41 -2.02 -2.92
CA LEU A 112 0.94 -3.13 -2.11
C LEU A 112 -0.14 -3.86 -2.92
N ARG A 113 0.07 -5.14 -3.21
CA ARG A 113 -0.86 -5.96 -3.99
C ARG A 113 -1.31 -7.18 -3.19
N PRO A 114 -2.55 -7.66 -3.37
CA PRO A 114 -2.97 -8.91 -2.76
C PRO A 114 -2.30 -10.09 -3.47
N LEU A 115 -1.89 -11.09 -2.68
CA LEU A 115 -1.47 -12.39 -3.20
C LEU A 115 -2.70 -13.15 -3.69
N LEU A 116 -2.64 -13.69 -4.90
CA LEU A 116 -3.76 -14.41 -5.52
C LEU A 116 -3.77 -15.91 -5.20
N ASP A 117 -2.98 -16.34 -4.22
CA ASP A 117 -2.93 -17.71 -3.74
C ASP A 117 -4.12 -18.00 -2.80
N LEU A 118 -5.11 -18.71 -3.31
CA LEU A 118 -6.30 -19.11 -2.55
C LEU A 118 -6.04 -20.28 -1.60
N ASP A 119 -4.88 -20.94 -1.67
CA ASP A 119 -4.48 -22.03 -0.78
C ASP A 119 -3.68 -21.53 0.43
N ALA A 120 -3.30 -20.25 0.45
CA ALA A 120 -2.60 -19.63 1.57
C ALA A 120 -3.41 -19.64 2.88
N ASP A 121 -2.72 -19.67 4.03
CA ASP A 121 -3.36 -19.62 5.35
C ASP A 121 -4.20 -18.35 5.56
N VAL A 122 -3.78 -17.25 4.93
CA VAL A 122 -4.50 -15.96 4.94
C VAL A 122 -4.75 -15.51 3.50
N VAL A 123 -6.01 -15.29 3.17
CA VAL A 123 -6.45 -14.83 1.85
C VAL A 123 -6.92 -13.39 1.95
N ALA A 124 -6.25 -12.47 1.26
CA ALA A 124 -6.66 -11.07 1.22
C ALA A 124 -8.06 -10.92 0.61
N VAL A 125 -8.91 -10.09 1.21
CA VAL A 125 -10.24 -9.80 0.66
C VAL A 125 -10.12 -9.17 -0.74
N ASP A 126 -9.11 -8.34 -0.96
CA ASP A 126 -8.81 -7.77 -2.28
C ASP A 126 -8.46 -8.85 -3.33
N ALA A 127 -7.79 -9.95 -2.94
CA ALA A 127 -7.52 -11.08 -3.85
C ALA A 127 -8.82 -11.71 -4.32
N VAL A 128 -9.75 -11.95 -3.38
CA VAL A 128 -11.06 -12.52 -3.66
C VAL A 128 -11.86 -11.62 -4.58
N VAL A 129 -11.90 -10.32 -4.30
CA VAL A 129 -12.60 -9.33 -5.14
C VAL A 129 -12.00 -9.29 -6.55
N GLN A 130 -10.67 -9.30 -6.66
CA GLN A 130 -9.98 -9.30 -7.95
C GLN A 130 -10.24 -10.58 -8.75
N LEU A 131 -10.19 -11.75 -8.10
CA LEU A 131 -10.39 -13.04 -8.76
C LEU A 131 -11.85 -13.31 -9.13
N ALA A 132 -12.81 -12.66 -8.45
CA ALA A 132 -14.23 -12.82 -8.72
C ALA A 132 -14.63 -12.32 -10.11
N ASP A 133 -13.95 -11.26 -10.60
CA ASP A 133 -14.20 -10.61 -11.88
C ASP A 133 -15.69 -10.29 -12.11
N ALA A 134 -16.35 -9.79 -11.06
CA ALA A 134 -17.79 -9.52 -11.03
C ALA A 134 -18.10 -8.23 -10.25
N GLU A 135 -19.25 -7.63 -10.52
CA GLU A 135 -19.75 -6.52 -9.71
C GLU A 135 -20.20 -7.03 -8.33
N LEU A 136 -19.43 -6.69 -7.31
CA LEU A 136 -19.67 -7.06 -5.92
C LEU A 136 -19.88 -5.79 -5.09
N PRO A 137 -21.13 -5.30 -4.91
CA PRO A 137 -21.39 -4.04 -4.23
C PRO A 137 -20.80 -3.94 -2.81
N ALA A 138 -20.63 -5.07 -2.12
CA ALA A 138 -20.05 -5.09 -0.77
C ALA A 138 -18.52 -5.02 -0.75
N ALA A 139 -17.85 -5.27 -1.89
CA ALA A 139 -16.40 -5.48 -1.96
C ALA A 139 -15.58 -4.35 -1.34
N ARG A 140 -15.89 -3.08 -1.67
CA ARG A 140 -15.13 -1.92 -1.19
C ARG A 140 -15.13 -1.82 0.33
N LEU A 141 -16.29 -2.00 0.95
CA LEU A 141 -16.41 -1.95 2.41
C LEU A 141 -15.86 -3.21 3.06
N ALA A 142 -15.98 -4.38 2.43
CA ALA A 142 -15.46 -5.65 2.95
C ALA A 142 -13.91 -5.70 3.00
N ALA A 143 -13.25 -5.02 2.05
CA ALA A 143 -11.80 -4.86 1.97
C ALA A 143 -11.27 -3.65 2.76
N SER A 144 -12.13 -2.92 3.49
CA SER A 144 -11.74 -1.70 4.18
C SER A 144 -10.95 -1.96 5.47
N HIS A 145 -10.11 -0.99 5.79
CA HIS A 145 -9.48 -0.83 7.10
C HIS A 145 -10.30 0.14 7.96
N VAL A 146 -10.15 0.07 9.28
CA VAL A 146 -10.71 1.05 10.21
C VAL A 146 -9.62 2.06 10.57
N ARG A 147 -9.99 3.34 10.65
CA ARG A 147 -9.06 4.40 11.05
C ARG A 147 -9.74 5.50 11.83
N ARG A 148 -9.02 6.02 12.84
CA ARG A 148 -9.42 7.22 13.55
C ARG A 148 -9.01 8.49 12.80
N SER A 149 -9.94 9.40 12.64
CA SER A 149 -9.70 10.73 12.08
C SER A 149 -9.10 11.70 13.12
N ALA A 150 -8.62 12.85 12.64
CA ALA A 150 -8.08 13.90 13.51
C ALA A 150 -9.17 14.54 14.40
N SER A 151 -10.43 14.55 13.97
CA SER A 151 -11.58 15.00 14.78
C SER A 151 -11.97 14.00 15.87
N GLY A 152 -11.42 12.78 15.83
CA GLY A 152 -11.68 11.73 16.81
C GLY A 152 -12.67 10.66 16.36
N ASP A 153 -13.39 10.88 15.25
CA ASP A 153 -14.36 9.95 14.67
C ASP A 153 -13.70 8.75 13.98
N TRP A 154 -14.42 7.63 13.89
CA TRP A 154 -13.97 6.40 13.25
C TRP A 154 -14.58 6.21 11.86
N TYR A 155 -13.77 5.73 10.92
CA TYR A 155 -14.18 5.47 9.54
C TYR A 155 -13.70 4.10 9.10
N ALA A 156 -14.51 3.40 8.30
CA ALA A 156 -14.06 2.26 7.51
C ALA A 156 -13.79 2.73 6.08
N GLY A 157 -12.58 2.49 5.61
CA GLY A 157 -12.10 2.99 4.34
C GLY A 157 -10.70 2.51 4.00
N ASP A 158 -10.12 3.11 2.96
CA ASP A 158 -8.69 3.03 2.72
C ASP A 158 -8.02 4.35 3.16
N ALA A 159 -6.75 4.54 2.79
CA ALA A 159 -6.01 5.76 3.13
C ALA A 159 -6.58 7.04 2.49
N VAL A 160 -7.30 6.94 1.37
CA VAL A 160 -7.78 8.07 0.56
C VAL A 160 -9.30 8.22 0.53
N CYS A 161 -10.04 7.13 0.76
CA CYS A 161 -11.49 7.08 0.67
C CYS A 161 -12.13 6.61 1.98
N ASN A 162 -13.23 7.27 2.37
CA ASN A 162 -14.13 6.80 3.43
C ASN A 162 -15.31 6.06 2.77
N TRP A 163 -15.50 4.78 3.08
CA TRP A 163 -16.62 3.99 2.57
C TRP A 163 -17.77 3.89 3.57
N SER A 164 -17.49 4.03 4.87
CA SER A 164 -18.49 4.07 5.94
C SER A 164 -18.03 4.92 7.12
N GLY A 165 -18.99 5.58 7.78
CA GLY A 165 -18.79 6.49 8.91
C GLY A 165 -19.24 7.93 8.64
N PRO A 166 -19.06 8.85 9.60
CA PRO A 166 -18.40 8.65 10.89
C PRO A 166 -19.14 7.66 11.81
N HIS A 167 -18.36 6.91 12.59
CA HIS A 167 -18.82 6.01 13.64
C HIS A 167 -18.33 6.52 15.01
N ASP A 168 -19.14 6.32 16.04
CA ASP A 168 -18.83 6.75 17.41
C ASP A 168 -17.68 5.96 18.04
N THR A 169 -17.49 4.69 17.63
CA THR A 169 -16.46 3.78 18.17
C THR A 169 -15.74 3.01 17.06
N ALA A 170 -14.54 2.52 17.38
CA ALA A 170 -13.79 1.61 16.51
C ALA A 170 -14.60 0.33 16.22
N ASP A 171 -15.22 -0.25 17.26
CA ASP A 171 -16.01 -1.48 17.15
C ASP A 171 -17.21 -1.32 16.20
N ALA A 172 -17.85 -0.15 16.17
CA ALA A 172 -18.94 0.13 15.24
C ALA A 172 -18.44 0.15 13.78
N ALA A 173 -17.28 0.77 13.53
CA ALA A 173 -16.65 0.76 12.21
C ALA A 173 -16.20 -0.66 11.80
N VAL A 174 -15.65 -1.44 12.73
CA VAL A 174 -15.26 -2.85 12.52
C VAL A 174 -16.50 -3.71 12.20
N THR A 175 -17.60 -3.50 12.92
CA THR A 175 -18.88 -4.20 12.68
C THR A 175 -19.39 -3.94 11.27
N ALA A 176 -19.32 -2.70 10.79
CA ALA A 176 -19.73 -2.36 9.42
C ALA A 176 -18.90 -3.11 8.36
N VAL A 177 -17.60 -3.30 8.59
CA VAL A 177 -16.73 -4.11 7.70
C VAL A 177 -17.10 -5.59 7.78
N HIS A 178 -17.37 -6.13 8.97
CA HIS A 178 -17.79 -7.53 9.12
C HIS A 178 -19.13 -7.81 8.43
N GLU A 179 -20.11 -6.92 8.57
CA GLU A 179 -21.38 -7.05 7.84
C GLU A 179 -21.17 -7.01 6.32
N ALA A 180 -20.27 -6.15 5.83
CA ALA A 180 -19.93 -6.11 4.41
C ALA A 180 -19.26 -7.43 3.96
N ARG A 181 -18.40 -8.03 4.78
CA ARG A 181 -17.80 -9.34 4.51
C ARG A 181 -18.84 -10.46 4.42
N LEU A 182 -19.83 -10.47 5.31
CA LEU A 182 -20.94 -11.42 5.22
C LEU A 182 -21.74 -11.24 3.91
N ARG A 183 -22.06 -9.99 3.55
CA ARG A 183 -22.73 -9.69 2.28
C ARG A 183 -21.87 -10.07 1.06
N LEU A 184 -20.56 -9.90 1.14
CA LEU A 184 -19.63 -10.30 0.09
C LEU A 184 -19.67 -11.82 -0.13
N VAL A 185 -19.71 -12.63 0.94
CA VAL A 185 -19.86 -14.08 0.84
C VAL A 185 -21.15 -14.46 0.09
N ASP A 186 -22.28 -13.84 0.43
CA ASP A 186 -23.55 -14.11 -0.24
C ASP A 186 -23.54 -13.68 -1.72
N GLN A 187 -22.87 -12.56 -2.04
CA GLN A 187 -22.69 -12.08 -3.41
C GLN A 187 -21.81 -13.04 -4.23
N LEU A 188 -20.71 -13.55 -3.66
CA LEU A 188 -19.83 -14.52 -4.31
C LEU A 188 -20.57 -15.82 -4.63
N ARG A 189 -21.33 -16.37 -3.67
CA ARG A 189 -22.18 -17.55 -3.90
C ARG A 189 -23.21 -17.31 -4.99
N SER A 190 -23.88 -16.15 -4.95
CA SER A 190 -24.87 -15.78 -5.97
C SER A 190 -24.26 -15.63 -7.37
N ALA A 191 -22.98 -15.28 -7.45
CA ALA A 191 -22.21 -15.21 -8.69
C ALA A 191 -21.60 -16.57 -9.11
N GLY A 192 -21.90 -17.66 -8.41
CA GLY A 192 -21.33 -18.99 -8.69
C GLY A 192 -19.86 -19.15 -8.30
N ARG A 193 -19.36 -18.29 -7.40
CA ARG A 193 -17.99 -18.29 -6.87
C ARG A 193 -17.92 -18.88 -5.47
N ASP A 194 -18.45 -20.09 -5.31
CA ASP A 194 -18.39 -20.83 -4.04
C ASP A 194 -16.94 -21.11 -3.60
N ASP A 195 -16.04 -21.27 -4.57
CA ASP A 195 -14.59 -21.38 -4.37
C ASP A 195 -14.03 -20.20 -3.58
N LEU A 196 -14.40 -18.98 -3.98
CA LEU A 196 -13.96 -17.75 -3.32
C LEU A 196 -14.68 -17.51 -2.00
N ALA A 197 -15.99 -17.79 -1.95
CA ALA A 197 -16.79 -17.66 -0.73
C ALA A 197 -16.29 -18.58 0.39
N ALA A 198 -15.76 -19.76 0.04
CA ALA A 198 -15.20 -20.72 1.00
C ALA A 198 -13.92 -20.23 1.69
N THR A 199 -13.29 -19.15 1.23
CA THR A 199 -12.08 -18.58 1.85
C THR A 199 -12.37 -17.63 3.03
N ALA A 200 -13.65 -17.40 3.34
CA ALA A 200 -14.07 -16.35 4.29
C ALA A 200 -13.53 -16.51 5.72
N ASP A 201 -13.27 -17.74 6.16
CA ASP A 201 -12.66 -18.06 7.45
C ASP A 201 -11.15 -17.74 7.52
N ARG A 202 -10.50 -17.61 6.35
CA ARG A 202 -9.09 -17.25 6.18
C ARG A 202 -8.87 -15.78 5.83
N TRP A 203 -9.92 -14.96 5.80
CA TRP A 203 -9.76 -13.53 5.59
C TRP A 203 -9.08 -12.86 6.79
N PRO A 204 -8.14 -11.92 6.57
CA PRO A 204 -7.43 -11.28 7.66
C PRO A 204 -8.39 -10.53 8.58
N PRO A 205 -8.12 -10.40 9.90
CA PRO A 205 -8.93 -9.57 10.78
C PRO A 205 -9.00 -8.13 10.26
N VAL A 206 -10.07 -7.40 10.61
CA VAL A 206 -10.23 -6.00 10.20
C VAL A 206 -9.15 -5.16 10.91
N PRO A 207 -8.21 -4.53 10.19
CA PRO A 207 -7.19 -3.71 10.84
C PRO A 207 -7.82 -2.41 11.37
N THR A 208 -7.44 -2.00 12.57
CA THR A 208 -7.94 -0.79 13.28
C THR A 208 -6.83 0.20 13.57
#